data_AF-A0A4Y4DRN2-F1
#
_entry.id   AF-A0A4Y4DRN2-F1
#
_cell.length_a   1.000
_cell.length_b   1.000
_cell.length_c   1.000
_cell.angle_alpha   90.00
_cell.angle_beta   90.00
_cell.angle_gamma   90.00
#
_symmetry.space_group_name_H-M   'P 1'
#
loop_
_entity.id
_entity.type
_entity.pdbx_description
1 polymer ?
#
loop_
_entity_poly.entity_id
_entity_poly.type
_entity_poly.pdbx_seq_one_letter_code
_entity_poly.pdbx_strand_id
1 'polypeptide(L)'
;MKGQRKNDIFGRKRGRLKKKVPYMGAWGTSPWDNDDAADWFADFFDSVDVDARITAAFEDEDEHDQIRAACYMLNVLGRTYVWPGDLDALDSLLERGKELLSTMLEEGSEFRELWEDDEEVLAAVEEELAGLQERLSEKSNGDEES
;
A
#
# COMPACT_ATOMS: atom_id res chain seq x y z
N MET A 1 -39.52 24.30 -67.06
CA MET A 1 -39.95 23.21 -66.15
C MET A 1 -39.62 23.61 -64.72
N LYS A 2 -40.59 23.51 -63.82
CA LYS A 2 -40.54 23.99 -62.42
C LYS A 2 -39.66 23.05 -61.57
N GLY A 3 -38.72 23.61 -60.82
CA GLY A 3 -37.99 22.90 -59.75
C GLY A 3 -38.53 23.29 -58.36
N GLN A 4 -39.24 22.37 -57.71
CA GLN A 4 -39.46 22.29 -56.25
C GLN A 4 -38.46 21.23 -55.74
N ARG A 5 -37.86 21.23 -54.53
CA ARG A 5 -38.26 21.55 -53.14
C ARG A 5 -36.96 21.88 -52.37
N LYS A 6 -36.80 23.00 -51.63
CA LYS A 6 -37.07 23.24 -50.20
C LYS A 6 -36.80 22.08 -49.21
N ASN A 7 -36.00 22.43 -48.18
CA ASN A 7 -35.77 21.77 -46.87
C ASN A 7 -34.69 20.66 -46.90
N ASP A 8 -33.70 20.56 -46.00
CA ASP A 8 -33.76 20.78 -44.55
C ASP A 8 -32.48 21.32 -43.91
N ILE A 9 -32.72 22.14 -42.88
CA ILE A 9 -31.80 22.73 -41.94
C ILE A 9 -31.44 21.67 -40.89
N PHE A 10 -30.27 21.04 -41.01
CA PHE A 10 -29.71 20.27 -39.89
C PHE A 10 -28.64 21.09 -39.17
N GLY A 11 -29.11 21.90 -38.22
CA GLY A 11 -28.28 22.46 -37.16
C GLY A 11 -27.62 21.34 -36.37
N ARG A 12 -26.30 21.16 -36.57
CA ARG A 12 -25.47 20.35 -35.68
C ARG A 12 -25.42 21.03 -34.32
N LYS A 13 -26.30 20.61 -33.41
CA LYS A 13 -26.14 20.84 -31.97
C LYS A 13 -24.79 20.26 -31.57
N ARG A 14 -23.79 21.14 -31.38
CA ARG A 14 -22.54 20.78 -30.71
C ARG A 14 -22.93 20.33 -29.31
N GLY A 15 -22.90 19.02 -29.07
CA GLY A 15 -23.03 18.45 -27.75
C GLY A 15 -21.97 19.09 -26.87
N ARG A 16 -22.42 19.92 -25.92
CA ARG A 16 -21.59 20.48 -24.87
C ARG A 16 -20.99 19.28 -24.16
N LEU A 17 -19.69 19.03 -24.38
CA LEU A 17 -18.94 18.08 -23.55
C LEU A 17 -19.23 18.49 -22.11
N LYS A 18 -19.96 17.62 -21.39
CA LYS A 18 -20.12 17.78 -19.96
C LYS A 18 -18.68 17.79 -19.44
N LYS A 19 -18.22 18.95 -18.93
CA LYS A 19 -16.99 18.99 -18.14
C LYS A 19 -17.15 17.85 -17.13
N LYS A 20 -16.28 16.83 -17.19
CA LYS A 20 -16.13 15.91 -16.08
C LYS A 20 -15.84 16.82 -14.90
N VAL A 21 -16.82 16.95 -14.00
CA VAL A 21 -16.54 17.44 -12.67
C VAL A 21 -15.43 16.51 -12.16
N PRO A 22 -14.27 17.05 -11.75
CA PRO A 22 -13.29 16.21 -11.05
C PRO A 22 -14.06 15.54 -9.91
N TYR A 23 -13.90 14.22 -9.78
CA TYR A 23 -14.48 13.48 -8.68
C TYR A 23 -14.08 14.23 -7.41
N MET A 24 -15.04 14.84 -6.69
CA MET A 24 -14.77 15.87 -5.68
C MET A 24 -14.21 15.30 -4.36
N GLY A 25 -13.41 14.25 -4.45
CA GLY A 25 -12.70 13.60 -3.34
C GLY A 25 -11.38 12.93 -3.73
N ALA A 26 -11.01 12.90 -5.02
CA ALA A 26 -9.76 12.28 -5.46
C ALA A 26 -8.60 13.30 -5.42
N TRP A 27 -7.68 13.12 -4.48
CA TRP A 27 -6.42 13.88 -4.37
C TRP A 27 -5.31 13.28 -5.25
N GLY A 28 -5.55 12.11 -5.83
CA GLY A 28 -4.61 11.39 -6.69
C GLY A 28 -5.30 10.30 -7.53
N THR A 29 -4.49 9.42 -8.13
CA THR A 29 -4.95 8.36 -9.05
C THR A 29 -4.95 6.97 -8.45
N SER A 30 -4.35 6.82 -7.27
CA SER A 30 -4.26 5.55 -6.55
C SER A 30 -5.60 5.19 -5.94
N PRO A 31 -5.89 3.89 -5.70
CA PRO A 31 -7.19 3.47 -5.21
C PRO A 31 -7.51 3.93 -3.78
N TRP A 32 -6.53 4.47 -3.05
CA TRP A 32 -6.66 5.05 -1.70
C TRP A 32 -6.61 6.58 -1.68
N ASP A 33 -6.42 7.26 -2.82
CA ASP A 33 -6.30 8.73 -2.86
C ASP A 33 -7.67 9.45 -2.81
N ASN A 34 -8.76 8.69 -2.60
CA ASN A 34 -10.11 9.21 -2.42
C ASN A 34 -10.57 8.94 -0.98
N ASP A 35 -11.12 9.97 -0.33
CA ASP A 35 -11.60 9.93 1.05
C ASP A 35 -12.59 8.77 1.27
N ASP A 36 -13.56 8.60 0.36
CA ASP A 36 -14.53 7.50 0.39
C ASP A 36 -13.87 6.10 0.35
N ALA A 37 -12.70 5.99 -0.30
CA ALA A 37 -11.98 4.73 -0.39
C ALA A 37 -11.14 4.45 0.86
N ALA A 38 -10.54 5.48 1.46
CA ALA A 38 -9.85 5.38 2.74
C ALA A 38 -10.81 4.95 3.85
N ASP A 39 -12.00 5.55 3.92
CA ASP A 39 -13.06 5.17 4.86
C ASP A 39 -13.48 3.70 4.68
N TRP A 40 -13.58 3.24 3.43
CA TRP A 40 -13.91 1.84 3.15
C TRP A 40 -12.85 0.86 3.66
N PHE A 41 -11.56 1.20 3.58
CA PHE A 41 -10.50 0.36 4.14
C PHE A 41 -10.58 0.29 5.66
N ALA A 42 -10.86 1.41 6.33
CA ALA A 42 -11.05 1.45 7.78
C ALA A 42 -12.22 0.53 8.19
N ASP A 43 -13.37 0.66 7.54
CA ASP A 43 -14.55 -0.19 7.81
C ASP A 43 -14.27 -1.68 7.54
N PHE A 44 -13.51 -2.00 6.50
CA PHE A 44 -13.19 -3.40 6.15
C PHE A 44 -12.38 -4.10 7.24
N PHE A 45 -11.52 -3.37 7.95
CA PHE A 45 -10.65 -3.90 8.99
C PHE A 45 -11.09 -3.61 10.43
N ASP A 46 -12.23 -2.97 10.66
CA ASP A 46 -12.72 -2.55 12.00
C ASP A 46 -12.69 -3.65 13.08
N SER A 47 -12.86 -4.92 12.71
CA SER A 47 -12.82 -6.06 13.65
C SER A 47 -11.42 -6.68 13.87
N VAL A 48 -10.41 -6.16 13.18
CA VAL A 48 -9.06 -6.71 13.11
C VAL A 48 -8.10 -5.74 13.78
N ASP A 49 -7.71 -6.05 15.01
CA ASP A 49 -6.54 -5.43 15.63
C ASP A 49 -5.27 -5.91 14.89
N VAL A 50 -4.82 -5.11 13.92
CA VAL A 50 -3.65 -5.43 13.09
C VAL A 50 -2.35 -5.18 13.85
N ASP A 51 -2.29 -4.12 14.66
CA ASP A 51 -1.11 -3.76 15.44
C ASP A 51 -0.77 -4.85 16.47
N ALA A 52 -1.77 -5.35 17.19
CA ALA A 52 -1.57 -6.42 18.16
C ALA A 52 -1.16 -7.74 17.48
N ARG A 53 -1.71 -8.05 16.30
CA ARG A 53 -1.35 -9.27 15.55
C ARG A 53 0.09 -9.23 15.05
N ILE A 54 0.54 -8.09 14.53
CA ILE A 54 1.91 -7.93 14.04
C ILE A 54 2.88 -7.91 15.21
N THR A 55 2.53 -7.22 16.29
CA THR A 55 3.33 -7.20 17.52
C THR A 55 3.51 -8.62 18.07
N ALA A 56 2.42 -9.39 18.16
CA ALA A 56 2.48 -10.80 18.59
C ALA A 56 3.37 -11.66 17.67
N ALA A 57 3.32 -11.43 16.35
CA ALA A 57 4.19 -12.13 15.40
C ALA A 57 5.68 -11.77 15.58
N PHE A 58 6.00 -10.63 16.21
CA PHE A 58 7.36 -10.17 16.51
C PHE A 58 7.84 -10.52 17.92
N GLU A 59 7.02 -11.18 18.75
CA GLU A 59 7.38 -11.58 20.12
C GLU A 59 8.37 -12.75 20.16
N ASP A 60 8.24 -13.69 19.22
CA ASP A 60 9.10 -14.86 19.09
C ASP A 60 10.00 -14.69 17.85
N GLU A 61 11.28 -14.38 18.07
CA GLU A 61 12.23 -14.09 16.98
C GLU A 61 12.58 -15.35 16.16
N ASP A 62 12.32 -16.54 16.70
CA ASP A 62 12.63 -17.83 16.06
C ASP A 62 11.50 -18.27 15.10
N GLU A 63 10.31 -17.66 15.20
CA GLU A 63 9.15 -17.95 14.36
C GLU A 63 9.21 -17.16 13.04
N HIS A 64 10.25 -17.46 12.25
CA HIS A 64 10.60 -16.71 11.04
C HIS A 64 9.45 -16.59 10.03
N ASP A 65 8.61 -17.61 9.89
CA ASP A 65 7.48 -17.62 8.95
C ASP A 65 6.42 -16.57 9.33
N GLN A 66 6.12 -16.42 10.63
CA GLN A 66 5.14 -15.43 11.10
C GLN A 66 5.69 -14.01 10.98
N ILE A 67 6.98 -13.82 11.30
CA ILE A 67 7.65 -12.54 11.11
C ILE A 67 7.60 -12.11 9.65
N ARG A 68 7.97 -12.99 8.71
CA ARG A 68 7.92 -12.69 7.27
C ARG A 68 6.51 -12.40 6.80
N ALA A 69 5.51 -13.16 7.24
CA ALA A 69 4.11 -12.90 6.92
C ALA A 69 3.63 -11.54 7.45
N ALA A 70 4.03 -11.16 8.67
CA ALA A 70 3.71 -9.85 9.24
C ALA A 70 4.41 -8.71 8.46
N CYS A 71 5.67 -8.88 8.09
CA CYS A 71 6.40 -7.93 7.24
C CYS A 71 5.77 -7.79 5.85
N TYR A 72 5.27 -8.89 5.26
CA TYR A 72 4.50 -8.81 4.02
C TYR A 72 3.23 -7.96 4.18
N MET A 73 2.50 -8.11 5.28
CA MET A 73 1.31 -7.28 5.54
C MET A 73 1.67 -5.80 5.70
N LEU A 74 2.78 -5.48 6.37
CA LEU A 74 3.32 -4.12 6.43
C LEU A 74 3.69 -3.59 5.03
N ASN A 75 4.30 -4.43 4.19
CA ASN A 75 4.58 -4.09 2.79
C ASN A 75 3.31 -3.91 1.95
N VAL A 76 2.21 -4.59 2.22
CA VAL A 76 0.99 -4.40 1.41
C VAL A 76 0.15 -3.22 1.92
N LEU A 77 0.00 -3.12 3.23
CA LEU A 77 -0.97 -2.21 3.88
C LEU A 77 -0.35 -1.00 4.55
N GLY A 78 0.95 -1.02 4.87
CA GLY A 78 1.67 0.03 5.62
C GLY A 78 1.86 1.32 4.82
N ARG A 79 0.75 1.89 4.34
CA ARG A 79 0.63 3.21 3.72
C ARG A 79 -0.34 4.00 4.57
N THR A 80 -0.07 5.28 4.81
CA THR A 80 -0.86 6.13 5.72
C THR A 80 -2.37 6.10 5.46
N TYR A 81 -2.80 6.02 4.20
CA TYR A 81 -4.21 6.02 3.81
C TYR A 81 -4.85 4.63 3.69
N VAL A 82 -4.08 3.56 3.91
CA VAL A 82 -4.52 2.16 3.80
C VAL A 82 -4.38 1.44 5.14
N TRP A 83 -3.45 1.88 5.99
CA TRP A 83 -3.14 1.23 7.23
C TRP A 83 -4.38 1.14 8.14
N PRO A 84 -4.77 -0.07 8.56
CA PRO A 84 -5.97 -0.25 9.36
C PRO A 84 -5.74 -0.10 10.88
N GLY A 85 -4.49 0.02 11.32
CA GLY A 85 -4.12 0.16 12.72
C GLY A 85 -3.78 1.61 13.10
N ASP A 86 -3.09 1.76 14.21
CA ASP A 86 -2.58 3.02 14.70
C ASP A 86 -1.42 3.53 13.82
N LEU A 87 -1.62 4.69 13.19
CA LEU A 87 -0.61 5.33 12.36
C LEU A 87 0.61 5.79 13.16
N ASP A 88 0.44 6.10 14.45
CA ASP A 88 1.53 6.48 15.34
C ASP A 88 2.43 5.27 15.67
N ALA A 89 1.86 4.05 15.65
CA ALA A 89 2.60 2.81 15.89
C ALA A 89 3.26 2.24 14.62
N LEU A 90 2.73 2.57 13.44
CA LEU A 90 3.15 2.00 12.15
C LEU A 90 4.67 2.11 11.93
N ASP A 91 5.29 3.24 12.27
CA ASP A 91 6.73 3.42 12.02
C ASP A 91 7.59 2.52 12.91
N SER A 92 7.20 2.36 14.18
CA SER A 92 7.87 1.42 15.08
C SER A 92 7.69 -0.03 14.62
N LEU A 93 6.53 -0.39 14.06
CA LEU A 93 6.30 -1.72 13.49
C LEU A 93 7.15 -1.96 12.23
N LEU A 94 7.25 -0.97 11.34
CA LEU A 94 8.10 -1.01 10.15
C LEU A 94 9.58 -1.13 10.51
N GLU A 95 10.06 -0.35 11.47
CA GLU A 95 11.43 -0.40 11.97
C GLU A 95 11.74 -1.77 12.60
N ARG A 96 10.84 -2.28 13.43
CA ARG A 96 11.01 -3.60 14.05
C ARG A 96 11.03 -4.73 13.03
N GLY A 97 10.11 -4.73 12.07
CA GLY A 97 10.10 -5.71 10.98
C GLY A 97 11.40 -5.68 10.17
N LYS A 98 11.90 -4.47 9.85
CA LYS A 98 13.18 -4.28 9.17
C LYS A 98 14.35 -4.87 9.97
N GLU A 99 14.40 -4.64 11.29
CA GLU A 99 15.42 -5.20 12.16
C GLU A 99 15.41 -6.74 12.11
N LEU A 100 14.24 -7.35 12.30
CA LEU A 100 14.08 -8.80 12.30
C LEU A 100 14.50 -9.44 10.97
N LEU A 101 14.04 -8.89 9.83
CA LEU A 101 14.46 -9.38 8.52
C LEU A 101 15.97 -9.17 8.28
N SER A 102 16.55 -8.09 8.80
CA SER A 102 18.01 -7.87 8.70
C SER A 102 18.77 -8.93 9.49
N THR A 103 18.31 -9.26 10.71
CA THR A 103 18.89 -10.34 11.53
C THR A 103 18.80 -11.69 10.83
N MET A 104 17.70 -12.01 10.16
CA MET A 104 17.58 -13.23 9.34
C MET A 104 18.64 -13.28 8.22
N LEU A 105 19.05 -12.14 7.67
CA LEU A 105 20.06 -12.03 6.62
C LEU A 105 21.50 -11.92 7.15
N GLU A 106 21.73 -11.91 8.46
CA GLU A 106 23.09 -11.91 9.02
C GLU A 106 23.79 -13.25 8.75
N GLU A 107 25.10 -13.22 8.49
CA GLU A 107 25.90 -14.44 8.33
C GLU A 107 25.83 -15.31 9.60
N GLY A 108 25.45 -16.58 9.44
CA GLY A 108 25.32 -17.51 10.57
C GLY A 108 24.05 -17.31 11.41
N SER A 109 23.03 -16.62 10.89
CA SER A 109 21.71 -16.59 11.50
C SER A 109 21.07 -17.98 11.49
N GLU A 110 20.24 -18.27 12.50
CA GLU A 110 19.48 -19.53 12.55
C GLU A 110 18.60 -19.71 11.31
N PHE A 111 18.04 -18.62 10.79
CA PHE A 111 17.29 -18.62 9.54
C PHE A 111 18.13 -19.13 8.35
N ARG A 112 19.34 -18.60 8.15
CA ARG A 112 20.22 -19.04 7.06
C ARG A 112 20.65 -20.49 7.22
N GLU A 113 20.92 -20.92 8.45
CA GLU A 113 21.24 -22.32 8.74
C GLU A 113 20.04 -23.24 8.42
N LEU A 114 18.83 -22.85 8.83
CA LEU A 114 17.60 -23.61 8.57
C LEU A 114 17.31 -23.78 7.08
N TRP A 115 17.57 -22.74 6.29
CA TRP A 115 17.35 -22.74 4.84
C TRP A 115 18.59 -23.10 4.02
N GLU A 116 19.68 -23.54 4.67
CA GLU A 116 20.94 -23.94 4.03
C GLU A 116 21.49 -22.88 3.03
N ASP A 117 21.38 -21.60 3.38
CA ASP A 117 21.76 -20.46 2.53
C ASP A 117 21.09 -20.47 1.14
N ASP A 118 19.84 -20.94 1.04
CA ASP A 118 19.08 -20.95 -0.22
C ASP A 118 18.94 -19.53 -0.82
N GLU A 119 19.51 -19.34 -2.02
CA GLU A 119 19.57 -18.04 -2.69
C GLU A 119 18.18 -17.45 -3.01
N GLU A 120 17.19 -18.29 -3.32
CA GLU A 120 15.83 -17.83 -3.66
C GLU A 120 15.11 -17.33 -2.40
N VAL A 121 15.27 -18.04 -1.29
CA VAL A 121 14.71 -17.64 0.01
C VAL A 121 15.35 -16.35 0.51
N LEU A 122 16.67 -16.23 0.44
CA LEU A 122 17.37 -15.02 0.87
C LEU A 122 17.02 -13.81 0.00
N ALA A 123 16.93 -13.99 -1.33
CA ALA A 123 16.49 -12.93 -2.23
C ALA A 123 15.05 -12.45 -1.91
N ALA A 124 14.15 -13.37 -1.53
CA ALA A 124 12.80 -13.00 -1.12
C ALA A 124 12.80 -12.17 0.18
N VAL A 125 13.61 -12.54 1.17
CA VAL A 125 13.76 -11.77 2.42
C VAL A 125 14.40 -10.39 2.15
N GLU A 126 15.36 -10.30 1.23
CA GLU A 126 15.93 -9.03 0.79
C GLU A 126 14.89 -8.13 0.12
N GLU A 127 14.00 -8.69 -0.72
CA GLU A 127 12.88 -7.94 -1.33
C GLU A 127 11.89 -7.45 -0.27
N GLU A 128 11.54 -8.31 0.69
CA GLU A 128 10.68 -7.94 1.82
C GLU A 128 11.29 -6.79 2.62
N LEU A 129 12.59 -6.86 2.93
CA LEU A 129 13.33 -5.84 3.65
C LEU A 129 13.39 -4.51 2.87
N ALA A 130 13.66 -4.58 1.57
CA ALA A 130 13.68 -3.40 0.69
C ALA A 130 12.32 -2.69 0.66
N GLY A 131 11.22 -3.45 0.64
CA GLY A 131 9.86 -2.90 0.72
C GLY A 131 9.63 -2.10 2.00
N LEU A 132 10.06 -2.61 3.16
CA LEU A 132 9.91 -1.91 4.44
C LEU A 132 10.73 -0.61 4.47
N GLN A 133 11.96 -0.66 3.93
CA GLN A 133 12.82 0.52 3.80
C GLN A 133 12.20 1.59 2.89
N GLU A 134 11.59 1.19 1.78
CA GLU A 134 10.86 2.10 0.90
C GLU A 134 9.73 2.80 1.67
N ARG A 135 8.95 2.06 2.46
CA ARG A 135 7.83 2.64 3.25
C ARG A 135 8.28 3.65 4.29
N LEU A 136 9.36 3.36 5.00
CA LEU A 136 9.95 4.32 5.93
C LEU A 136 10.44 5.58 5.19
N SER A 137 10.98 5.44 3.99
CA SER A 137 11.46 6.58 3.19
C SER A 137 10.34 7.42 2.54
N GLU A 138 9.22 6.79 2.16
CA GLU A 138 8.06 7.49 1.61
C GLU A 138 7.45 8.42 2.66
N LYS A 139 7.40 7.98 3.93
CA LYS A 139 6.89 8.81 5.03
C LYS A 139 7.79 9.99 5.34
N SER A 140 9.11 9.80 5.43
CA SER A 140 10.04 10.91 5.74
C SER A 140 9.99 12.06 4.73
N ASN A 141 9.69 11.77 3.46
CA ASN A 141 9.55 12.79 2.42
C ASN A 141 8.19 13.49 2.40
N GLY A 142 7.16 12.91 3.02
CA GLY A 142 5.81 13.50 3.11
C GLY A 142 5.70 14.60 4.18
N ASP A 143 6.55 14.55 5.21
CA ASP A 143 6.52 15.49 6.34
C ASP A 143 7.25 16.82 6.08
N GLU A 144 8.07 16.91 5.02
CA GLU A 144 8.81 18.14 4.65
C GLU A 144 8.00 19.14 3.80
N GLU A 145 6.78 18.78 3.35
CA GLU A 145 5.94 19.63 2.49
C GLU A 145 4.70 20.24 3.20
N SER A 146 4.69 20.28 4.54
CA SER A 146 3.60 20.85 5.36
C SER A 146 3.94 22.22 6.00
#